data_AF-E0NTB7-F1
#
_entry.id   AF-E0NTB7-F1
#
_cell.length_a   1.000
_cell.length_b   1.000
_cell.length_c   1.000
_cell.angle_alpha   90.00
_cell.angle_beta   90.00
_cell.angle_gamma   90.00
#
_symmetry.space_group_name_H-M   'P 1'
#
loop_
_entity.id
_entity.type
_entity.pdbx_description
1 polymer ?
#
loop_
_entity_poly.entity_id
_entity_poly.type
_entity_poly.pdbx_seq_one_letter_code
_entity_poly.pdbx_strand_id
1 'polypeptide(L)'
;MKNKILTLLLTIIAMMWAGNVQAQQSFEIDGGEIDFTTSANLTGPWLQSGKVSWDAMTKTLTLDNAILVAKKNAFNFINIRHIGWTLRLIGSNSITTSGWTGITTVDADLKIKGGGSLKIDAQVYAISHTGADKGVTIENCTVETSKSFSGTKGNGSSLVIKNATVKFSKVMNFKSISLIGCEIKVPVNGRVDTNDYGMQIIVDKDGEEAKSVEIEAGPAINYDLSICGTKVTSANCDNLSALDGVEGTVSYDDDTKTLTLNNATIRTAGNIAIYNMLDGLTIKVIGTNNIATESNRVIFCGRGTTFTGSGTLNAENRTTAFVMFGAVTIDGCTVNIKGDIMGFNGTSGENLTVRNATVTVEGNVAGSIRLLNSLTLEGCAITQPVGAKFDLRKHAVTLNGEIVKSKVVITKGATGINTPTADIPAFKRGIYTLEGVRLKDKFNSLPKGVYIVDGKKVVK
;
A
#
# COMPACT_ATOMS: atom_id res chain seq x y z
N MET A 1 -46.04 -4.89 3.65
CA MET A 1 -46.00 -3.95 2.51
C MET A 1 -45.28 -2.65 2.82
N LYS A 2 -45.61 -1.93 3.93
CA LYS A 2 -44.97 -0.66 4.32
C LYS A 2 -43.42 -0.70 4.39
N ASN A 3 -42.82 -1.73 4.98
CA ASN A 3 -41.35 -1.81 5.09
C ASN A 3 -40.63 -1.98 3.74
N LYS A 4 -41.23 -2.71 2.77
CA LYS A 4 -40.63 -2.87 1.44
C LYS A 4 -40.68 -1.58 0.61
N ILE A 5 -41.73 -0.77 0.80
CA ILE A 5 -41.88 0.53 0.13
C ILE A 5 -40.89 1.55 0.70
N LEU A 6 -40.67 1.55 2.02
CA LEU A 6 -39.69 2.43 2.67
C LEU A 6 -38.25 2.11 2.23
N THR A 7 -37.88 0.83 2.16
CA THR A 7 -36.55 0.41 1.68
C THR A 7 -36.33 0.76 0.20
N LEU A 8 -37.37 0.66 -0.63
CA LEU A 8 -37.33 1.03 -2.05
C LEU A 8 -37.20 2.56 -2.23
N LEU A 9 -37.91 3.36 -1.44
CA LEU A 9 -37.76 4.82 -1.46
C LEU A 9 -36.35 5.27 -1.05
N LEU A 10 -35.79 4.67 0.02
CA LEU A 10 -34.43 4.97 0.47
C LEU A 10 -33.37 4.63 -0.59
N THR A 11 -33.54 3.52 -1.31
CA THR A 11 -32.63 3.14 -2.40
C THR A 11 -32.75 4.05 -3.60
N ILE A 12 -33.97 4.46 -3.99
CA ILE A 12 -34.17 5.42 -5.07
C ILE A 12 -33.59 6.79 -4.70
N ILE A 13 -33.80 7.27 -3.47
CA ILE A 13 -33.21 8.52 -2.98
C ILE A 13 -31.67 8.43 -2.97
N ALA A 14 -31.10 7.32 -2.51
CA ALA A 14 -29.65 7.11 -2.53
C ALA A 14 -29.09 7.06 -3.96
N MET A 15 -29.78 6.43 -4.91
CA MET A 15 -29.38 6.41 -6.33
C MET A 15 -29.51 7.78 -7.00
N MET A 16 -30.59 8.52 -6.72
CA MET A 16 -30.77 9.89 -7.22
C MET A 16 -29.73 10.84 -6.63
N TRP A 17 -29.39 10.68 -5.34
CA TRP A 17 -28.36 11.47 -4.68
C TRP A 17 -26.97 11.13 -5.20
N ALA A 18 -26.63 9.85 -5.35
CA ALA A 18 -25.37 9.40 -5.94
C ALA A 18 -25.21 9.88 -7.41
N GLY A 19 -26.29 9.82 -8.20
CA GLY A 19 -26.30 10.35 -9.57
C GLY A 19 -26.08 11.87 -9.62
N ASN A 20 -26.67 12.62 -8.69
CA ASN A 20 -26.45 14.06 -8.56
C ASN A 20 -25.02 14.42 -8.10
N VAL A 21 -24.42 13.62 -7.21
CA VAL A 21 -23.02 13.80 -6.79
C VAL A 21 -22.07 13.54 -7.96
N GLN A 22 -22.30 12.48 -8.75
CA GLN A 22 -21.50 12.17 -9.94
C GLN A 22 -21.57 13.31 -10.98
N ALA A 23 -22.73 13.96 -11.13
CA ALA A 23 -22.93 15.07 -12.06
C ALA A 23 -22.21 16.39 -11.67
N GLN A 24 -21.68 16.49 -10.45
CA GLN A 24 -20.94 17.66 -9.96
C GLN A 24 -19.42 17.46 -9.98
N GLN A 25 -18.95 16.21 -10.13
CA GLN A 25 -17.53 15.90 -10.16
C GLN A 25 -16.89 16.39 -11.46
N SER A 26 -15.72 17.00 -11.35
CA SER A 26 -14.93 17.43 -12.51
C SER A 26 -13.46 17.42 -12.18
N PHE A 27 -12.65 17.14 -13.20
CA PHE A 27 -11.20 17.27 -13.19
C PHE A 27 -10.80 17.95 -14.50
N GLU A 28 -10.23 19.15 -14.40
CA GLU A 28 -9.72 19.90 -15.53
C GLU A 28 -8.24 20.26 -15.34
N ILE A 29 -7.50 20.30 -16.45
CA ILE A 29 -6.17 20.92 -16.54
C ILE A 29 -6.17 21.93 -17.68
N ASP A 30 -5.84 23.18 -17.36
CA ASP A 30 -5.86 24.34 -18.25
C ASP A 30 -7.19 24.50 -19.01
N GLY A 31 -8.30 24.24 -18.32
CA GLY A 31 -9.66 24.28 -18.87
C GLY A 31 -9.96 23.19 -19.90
N GLY A 32 -9.16 22.13 -19.98
CA GLY A 32 -9.49 20.89 -20.67
C GLY A 32 -9.95 19.83 -19.68
N GLU A 33 -11.07 19.16 -19.97
CA GLU A 33 -11.59 18.06 -19.16
C GLU A 33 -10.67 16.84 -19.22
N ILE A 34 -10.49 16.20 -18.06
CA ILE A 34 -9.72 14.96 -17.88
C ILE A 34 -10.67 13.86 -17.45
N ASP A 35 -10.62 12.71 -18.14
CA ASP A 35 -11.28 11.49 -17.65
C ASP A 35 -10.60 11.02 -16.36
N PHE A 36 -11.29 11.20 -15.24
CA PHE A 36 -10.83 10.79 -13.91
C PHE A 36 -11.32 9.38 -13.52
N THR A 37 -12.11 8.72 -14.37
CA THR A 37 -12.69 7.39 -14.08
C THR A 37 -11.74 6.25 -14.42
N THR A 38 -10.73 6.50 -15.25
CA THR A 38 -9.73 5.51 -15.66
C THR A 38 -8.31 5.98 -15.34
N SER A 39 -7.41 5.04 -14.99
CA SER A 39 -6.00 5.37 -14.74
C SER A 39 -5.28 5.57 -16.08
N ALA A 40 -4.56 6.68 -16.22
CA ALA A 40 -3.89 7.03 -17.47
C ALA A 40 -2.66 7.93 -17.27
N ASN A 41 -1.72 7.88 -18.22
CA ASN A 41 -0.76 8.98 -18.38
C ASN A 41 -1.50 10.15 -19.04
N LEU A 42 -1.40 11.33 -18.44
CA LEU A 42 -2.06 12.53 -18.94
C LEU A 42 -1.09 13.30 -19.83
N THR A 43 -1.59 13.74 -20.98
CA THR A 43 -0.84 14.56 -21.93
C THR A 43 -1.71 15.73 -22.36
N GLY A 44 -1.09 16.86 -22.66
CA GLY A 44 -1.77 18.02 -23.22
C GLY A 44 -0.76 19.09 -23.61
N PRO A 45 -1.20 20.14 -24.32
CA PRO A 45 -0.32 21.24 -24.73
C PRO A 45 0.25 22.01 -23.51
N TRP A 46 -0.35 21.83 -22.34
CA TRP A 46 0.13 22.36 -21.06
C TRP A 46 1.31 21.58 -20.46
N LEU A 47 1.64 20.38 -20.94
CA LEU A 47 2.78 19.59 -20.47
C LEU A 47 4.01 19.87 -21.33
N GLN A 48 4.98 20.60 -20.77
CA GLN A 48 6.22 20.94 -21.47
C GLN A 48 7.27 19.83 -21.38
N SER A 49 7.43 19.22 -20.19
CA SER A 49 8.36 18.10 -19.97
C SER A 49 7.96 17.30 -18.73
N GLY A 50 8.62 16.15 -18.53
CA GLY A 50 8.35 15.22 -17.43
C GLY A 50 7.11 14.37 -17.68
N LYS A 51 6.56 13.79 -16.61
CA LYS A 51 5.43 12.87 -16.70
C LYS A 51 4.31 13.28 -15.73
N VAL A 52 3.08 13.21 -16.24
CA VAL A 52 1.87 13.38 -15.43
C VAL A 52 1.00 12.15 -15.60
N SER A 53 0.47 11.62 -14.50
CA SER A 53 -0.43 10.46 -14.54
C SER A 53 -1.51 10.52 -13.47
N TRP A 54 -2.68 9.99 -13.79
CA TRP A 54 -3.79 9.80 -12.86
C TRP A 54 -3.97 8.32 -12.55
N ASP A 55 -4.12 8.00 -11.27
CA ASP A 55 -4.56 6.69 -10.79
C ASP A 55 -5.98 6.81 -10.23
N ALA A 56 -6.96 6.26 -10.94
CA ALA A 56 -8.38 6.39 -10.61
C ALA A 56 -8.77 5.58 -9.36
N MET A 57 -8.05 4.50 -9.04
CA MET A 57 -8.32 3.67 -7.87
C MET A 57 -7.96 4.40 -6.57
N THR A 58 -6.82 5.07 -6.59
CA THR A 58 -6.28 5.81 -5.44
C THR A 58 -6.62 7.29 -5.46
N LYS A 59 -7.18 7.79 -6.57
CA LYS A 59 -7.45 9.21 -6.84
C LYS A 59 -6.18 10.06 -6.70
N THR A 60 -5.09 9.58 -7.31
CA THR A 60 -3.77 10.19 -7.22
C THR A 60 -3.34 10.80 -8.55
N LEU A 61 -3.12 12.11 -8.57
CA LEU A 61 -2.41 12.81 -9.64
C LEU A 61 -0.92 12.81 -9.29
N THR A 62 -0.09 12.15 -10.10
CA THR A 62 1.37 12.13 -9.93
C THR A 62 2.01 13.10 -10.91
N LEU A 63 2.87 14.00 -10.39
CA LEU A 63 3.80 14.82 -11.16
C LEU A 63 5.20 14.27 -10.94
N ASP A 64 5.87 13.86 -12.01
CA ASP A 64 7.24 13.34 -11.97
C ASP A 64 8.13 14.17 -12.89
N ASN A 65 8.96 15.01 -12.27
CA ASN A 65 9.80 16.00 -12.93
C ASN A 65 9.04 16.84 -13.97
N ALA A 66 7.77 17.13 -13.68
CA ALA A 66 6.83 17.68 -14.62
C ALA A 66 6.88 19.21 -14.64
N ILE A 67 7.05 19.77 -15.85
CA ILE A 67 6.97 21.21 -16.10
C ILE A 67 5.66 21.48 -16.85
N LEU A 68 4.72 22.14 -16.16
CA LEU A 68 3.40 22.46 -16.67
C LEU A 68 3.30 23.97 -16.94
N VAL A 69 2.96 24.33 -18.16
CA VAL A 69 2.84 25.74 -18.59
C VAL A 69 1.50 25.95 -19.29
N ALA A 70 0.65 26.79 -18.71
CA ALA A 70 -0.65 27.12 -19.28
C ALA A 70 -0.55 27.65 -20.71
N LYS A 71 -1.49 27.22 -21.54
CA LYS A 71 -1.65 27.62 -22.95
C LYS A 71 -2.99 28.33 -23.16
N LYS A 72 -4.05 27.89 -22.49
CA LYS A 72 -5.35 28.57 -22.49
C LYS A 72 -5.43 29.65 -21.41
N ASN A 73 -4.59 29.54 -20.37
CA ASN A 73 -4.63 30.40 -19.18
C ASN A 73 -6.02 30.41 -18.55
N ALA A 74 -6.58 29.22 -18.37
CA ALA A 74 -7.84 29.04 -17.67
C ALA A 74 -7.78 29.68 -16.27
N PHE A 75 -8.93 30.14 -15.77
CA PHE A 75 -9.02 30.83 -14.48
C PHE A 75 -8.40 30.00 -13.34
N ASN A 76 -8.66 28.69 -13.33
CA ASN A 76 -7.98 27.71 -12.48
C ASN A 76 -7.19 26.78 -13.40
N PHE A 77 -5.89 26.60 -13.14
CA PHE A 77 -5.07 25.74 -13.98
C PHE A 77 -5.35 24.26 -13.72
N ILE A 78 -5.16 23.75 -12.50
CA ILE A 78 -5.70 22.45 -12.07
C ILE A 78 -6.97 22.71 -11.27
N ASN A 79 -8.09 22.12 -11.68
CA ASN A 79 -9.39 22.32 -11.04
C ASN A 79 -10.06 20.96 -10.81
N ILE A 80 -10.14 20.54 -9.56
CA ILE A 80 -10.77 19.27 -9.16
C ILE A 80 -11.90 19.55 -8.18
N ARG A 81 -13.09 19.04 -8.48
CA ARG A 81 -14.31 19.35 -7.71
C ARG A 81 -14.99 18.07 -7.25
N HIS A 82 -15.40 18.04 -5.98
CA HIS A 82 -16.14 16.96 -5.32
C HIS A 82 -15.46 15.58 -5.37
N ILE A 83 -14.13 15.56 -5.53
CA ILE A 83 -13.29 14.36 -5.55
C ILE A 83 -12.16 14.56 -4.54
N GLY A 84 -12.18 13.83 -3.41
CA GLY A 84 -11.03 13.79 -2.50
C GLY A 84 -9.82 13.15 -3.21
N TRP A 85 -8.68 13.83 -3.24
CA TRP A 85 -7.58 13.46 -4.13
C TRP A 85 -6.19 13.72 -3.52
N THR A 86 -5.21 13.01 -4.08
CA THR A 86 -3.79 13.17 -3.72
C THR A 86 -3.00 13.73 -4.89
N LEU A 87 -2.21 14.76 -4.65
CA LEU A 87 -1.13 15.22 -5.50
C LEU A 87 0.18 14.60 -5.02
N ARG A 88 0.73 13.65 -5.78
CA ARG A 88 2.03 13.04 -5.53
C ARG A 88 3.11 13.75 -6.35
N LEU A 89 4.16 14.22 -5.69
CA LEU A 89 5.27 14.96 -6.27
C LEU A 89 6.53 14.09 -6.27
N ILE A 90 7.07 13.78 -7.44
CA ILE A 90 8.34 13.07 -7.62
C ILE A 90 9.32 14.03 -8.32
N GLY A 91 10.54 14.12 -7.81
CA GLY A 91 11.55 15.03 -8.35
C GLY A 91 11.13 16.51 -8.27
N SER A 92 11.52 17.30 -9.26
CA SER A 92 11.25 18.75 -9.28
C SER A 92 10.15 19.12 -10.27
N ASN A 93 9.03 19.63 -9.75
CA ASN A 93 7.85 19.96 -10.54
C ASN A 93 7.56 21.47 -10.52
N SER A 94 6.97 21.98 -11.60
CA SER A 94 6.55 23.38 -11.67
C SER A 94 5.26 23.57 -12.45
N ILE A 95 4.42 24.49 -11.99
CA ILE A 95 3.23 25.00 -12.69
C ILE A 95 3.43 26.49 -12.94
N THR A 96 3.32 26.92 -14.20
CA THR A 96 3.32 28.33 -14.60
C THR A 96 2.01 28.64 -15.31
N THR A 97 1.25 29.60 -14.80
CA THR A 97 -0.02 30.03 -15.40
C THR A 97 -0.24 31.52 -15.23
N SER A 98 -0.80 32.17 -16.25
CA SER A 98 -1.36 33.53 -16.08
C SER A 98 -2.83 33.50 -15.63
N GLY A 99 -3.36 32.32 -15.30
CA GLY A 99 -4.65 32.17 -14.63
C GLY A 99 -4.63 32.67 -13.19
N TRP A 100 -5.81 32.83 -12.61
CA TRP A 100 -6.00 33.34 -11.25
C TRP A 100 -5.41 32.40 -10.19
N THR A 101 -5.65 31.10 -10.34
CA THR A 101 -5.20 30.06 -9.40
C THR A 101 -4.43 28.94 -10.07
N GLY A 102 -3.33 28.50 -9.45
CA GLY A 102 -2.57 27.31 -9.88
C GLY A 102 -3.33 26.00 -9.64
N ILE A 103 -3.71 25.72 -8.40
CA ILE A 103 -4.45 24.51 -8.02
C ILE A 103 -5.71 24.88 -7.24
N THR A 104 -6.85 24.36 -7.67
CA THR A 104 -8.14 24.57 -7.04
C THR A 104 -8.77 23.23 -6.69
N THR A 105 -9.13 23.07 -5.42
CA THR A 105 -9.94 21.94 -4.93
C THR A 105 -11.25 22.48 -4.37
N VAL A 106 -12.38 21.91 -4.82
CA VAL A 106 -13.72 22.31 -4.38
C VAL A 106 -14.44 21.13 -3.73
N ASP A 107 -14.99 21.39 -2.54
CA ASP A 107 -15.79 20.49 -1.70
C ASP A 107 -15.18 19.09 -1.54
N ALA A 108 -13.87 19.05 -1.31
CA ALA A 108 -13.11 17.81 -1.24
C ALA A 108 -11.81 17.99 -0.43
N ASP A 109 -11.27 16.88 0.07
CA ASP A 109 -9.94 16.87 0.70
C ASP A 109 -8.84 16.86 -0.36
N LEU A 110 -7.76 17.62 -0.13
CA LEU A 110 -6.55 17.59 -0.93
C LEU A 110 -5.38 17.13 -0.06
N LYS A 111 -4.65 16.12 -0.52
CA LYS A 111 -3.39 15.69 0.07
C LYS A 111 -2.23 15.94 -0.89
N ILE A 112 -1.18 16.63 -0.47
CA ILE A 112 0.04 16.86 -1.25
C ILE A 112 1.20 16.12 -0.56
N LYS A 113 1.83 15.19 -1.27
CA LYS A 113 2.92 14.34 -0.75
C LYS A 113 3.91 13.93 -1.83
N GLY A 114 4.95 13.14 -1.54
CA GLY A 114 5.76 12.49 -2.57
C GLY A 114 7.29 12.62 -2.43
N GLY A 115 7.82 13.34 -1.44
CA GLY A 115 9.25 13.65 -1.31
C GLY A 115 9.78 14.68 -2.31
N GLY A 116 9.09 14.90 -3.43
CA GLY A 116 9.45 15.89 -4.45
C GLY A 116 9.08 17.32 -4.08
N SER A 117 9.40 18.24 -5.00
CA SER A 117 9.11 19.66 -4.88
C SER A 117 8.08 20.12 -5.92
N LEU A 118 7.29 21.13 -5.56
CA LEU A 118 6.38 21.83 -6.46
C LEU A 118 6.60 23.35 -6.36
N LYS A 119 6.84 23.98 -7.51
CA LYS A 119 6.80 25.43 -7.66
C LYS A 119 5.55 25.87 -8.38
N ILE A 120 4.84 26.87 -7.86
CA ILE A 120 3.64 27.41 -8.51
C ILE A 120 3.81 28.92 -8.73
N ASP A 121 3.82 29.31 -10.00
CA ASP A 121 3.67 30.69 -10.44
C ASP A 121 2.29 30.87 -11.09
N ALA A 122 1.41 31.55 -10.37
CA ALA A 122 0.03 31.88 -10.77
C ALA A 122 -0.18 33.38 -10.57
N GLN A 123 -1.31 33.97 -11.00
CA GLN A 123 -1.50 35.41 -10.76
C GLN A 123 -1.78 35.76 -9.30
N VAL A 124 -2.69 35.04 -8.63
CA VAL A 124 -3.21 35.43 -7.31
C VAL A 124 -3.00 34.36 -6.26
N TYR A 125 -3.55 33.16 -6.47
CA TYR A 125 -3.48 32.06 -5.52
C TYR A 125 -2.63 30.92 -6.06
N ALA A 126 -1.71 30.41 -5.24
CA ALA A 126 -1.02 29.18 -5.59
C ALA A 126 -1.98 27.99 -5.50
N ILE A 127 -2.66 27.91 -4.35
CA ILE A 127 -3.62 26.88 -4.00
C ILE A 127 -4.85 27.57 -3.41
N SER A 128 -6.02 27.22 -3.91
CA SER A 128 -7.31 27.60 -3.36
C SER A 128 -8.08 26.35 -2.98
N HIS A 129 -8.52 26.27 -1.72
CA HIS A 129 -9.36 25.20 -1.23
C HIS A 129 -10.72 25.72 -0.80
N THR A 130 -11.77 25.04 -1.26
CA THR A 130 -13.13 25.28 -0.78
C THR A 130 -13.79 23.99 -0.36
N GLY A 131 -14.57 24.02 0.72
CA GLY A 131 -15.24 22.85 1.28
C GLY A 131 -15.45 22.99 2.78
N ALA A 132 -16.67 22.70 3.24
CA ALA A 132 -17.00 22.69 4.66
C ALA A 132 -16.48 21.40 5.30
N ASP A 133 -15.82 21.50 6.45
CA ASP A 133 -15.23 20.34 7.16
C ASP A 133 -14.25 19.51 6.32
N LYS A 134 -13.63 20.15 5.32
CA LYS A 134 -12.62 19.58 4.41
C LYS A 134 -11.28 20.26 4.60
N GLY A 135 -10.20 19.59 4.21
CA GLY A 135 -8.86 20.12 4.46
C GLY A 135 -7.87 19.96 3.33
N VAL A 136 -6.77 20.68 3.49
CA VAL A 136 -5.53 20.42 2.76
C VAL A 136 -4.50 19.87 3.73
N THR A 137 -3.90 18.74 3.37
CA THR A 137 -2.73 18.19 4.06
C THR A 137 -1.54 18.29 3.12
N ILE A 138 -0.47 18.95 3.57
CA ILE A 138 0.84 18.95 2.89
C ILE A 138 1.78 18.14 3.77
N GLU A 139 2.32 17.05 3.25
CA GLU A 139 3.20 16.17 4.01
C GLU A 139 4.44 15.76 3.23
N ASN A 140 5.57 15.64 3.91
CA ASN A 140 6.78 15.00 3.37
C ASN A 140 7.19 15.51 1.98
N CYS A 141 7.00 16.79 1.69
CA CYS A 141 7.30 17.38 0.39
C CYS A 141 7.68 18.85 0.52
N THR A 142 8.12 19.44 -0.60
CA THR A 142 8.42 20.86 -0.67
C THR A 142 7.43 21.58 -1.57
N VAL A 143 6.74 22.62 -1.07
CA VAL A 143 5.85 23.47 -1.87
C VAL A 143 6.31 24.92 -1.76
N GLU A 144 6.90 25.43 -2.83
CA GLU A 144 7.43 26.80 -2.87
C GLU A 144 6.61 27.66 -3.83
N THR A 145 6.04 28.75 -3.33
CA THR A 145 5.31 29.69 -4.17
C THR A 145 5.44 31.11 -3.64
N SER A 146 5.47 32.07 -4.57
CA SER A 146 5.40 33.49 -4.25
C SER A 146 3.96 33.99 -4.03
N LYS A 147 2.96 33.10 -4.09
CA LYS A 147 1.54 33.44 -4.06
C LYS A 147 0.84 32.93 -2.81
N SER A 148 -0.36 33.44 -2.56
CA SER A 148 -1.11 33.14 -1.34
C SER A 148 -1.70 31.73 -1.39
N PHE A 149 -1.82 31.10 -0.22
CA PHE A 149 -2.58 29.88 -0.01
C PHE A 149 -3.85 30.24 0.76
N SER A 150 -4.99 30.08 0.08
CA SER A 150 -6.30 30.40 0.65
C SER A 150 -7.14 29.15 0.87
N GLY A 151 -7.69 29.04 2.07
CA GLY A 151 -8.87 28.24 2.35
C GLY A 151 -10.16 29.00 1.99
N THR A 152 -11.29 28.56 2.56
CA THR A 152 -12.61 29.21 2.41
C THR A 152 -13.05 29.93 3.67
N LYS A 153 -13.47 31.19 3.49
CA LYS A 153 -14.14 32.00 4.51
C LYS A 153 -15.52 31.41 4.81
N GLY A 154 -15.75 30.83 6.00
CA GLY A 154 -17.04 30.22 6.37
C GLY A 154 -16.91 28.89 7.10
N ASN A 155 -17.72 27.88 6.71
CA ASN A 155 -17.88 26.54 7.31
C ASN A 155 -16.58 25.66 7.38
N GLY A 156 -15.41 26.27 7.23
CA GLY A 156 -14.16 25.80 7.78
C GLY A 156 -13.38 24.83 6.90
N SER A 157 -12.31 25.35 6.30
CA SER A 157 -11.23 24.52 5.76
C SER A 157 -10.13 24.34 6.79
N SER A 158 -9.53 23.15 6.88
CA SER A 158 -8.34 22.91 7.71
C SER A 158 -7.08 22.85 6.87
N LEU A 159 -5.97 23.28 7.45
CA LEU A 159 -4.63 23.12 6.88
C LEU A 159 -3.78 22.29 7.84
N VAL A 160 -3.22 21.20 7.35
CA VAL A 160 -2.23 20.40 8.09
C VAL A 160 -0.93 20.41 7.30
N ILE A 161 0.17 20.79 7.94
CA ILE A 161 1.51 20.73 7.38
C ILE A 161 2.34 19.77 8.24
N LYS A 162 2.70 18.62 7.68
CA LYS A 162 3.36 17.50 8.38
C LYS A 162 4.73 17.20 7.78
N ASN A 163 5.81 17.48 8.51
CA ASN A 163 7.20 17.32 8.04
C ASN A 163 7.42 17.81 6.59
N ALA A 164 6.85 18.97 6.26
CA ALA A 164 6.91 19.53 4.93
C ALA A 164 7.53 20.92 4.97
N THR A 165 8.25 21.26 3.91
CA THR A 165 8.79 22.60 3.73
C THR A 165 7.86 23.37 2.80
N VAL A 166 7.35 24.50 3.26
CA VAL A 166 6.44 25.32 2.48
C VAL A 166 6.82 26.79 2.53
N LYS A 167 6.64 27.46 1.38
CA LYS A 167 6.80 28.90 1.25
C LYS A 167 5.58 29.47 0.56
N PHE A 168 4.91 30.42 1.22
CA PHE A 168 3.74 31.13 0.72
C PHE A 168 3.89 32.63 0.99
N SER A 169 3.27 33.48 0.18
CA SER A 169 3.17 34.90 0.55
C SER A 169 2.24 35.11 1.75
N LYS A 170 1.13 34.38 1.81
CA LYS A 170 0.18 34.41 2.92
C LYS A 170 -0.51 33.06 3.08
N VAL A 171 -0.92 32.75 4.30
CA VAL A 171 -1.81 31.63 4.64
C VAL A 171 -3.06 32.22 5.28
N MET A 172 -4.21 32.04 4.62
CA MET A 172 -5.44 32.74 4.99
C MET A 172 -6.68 31.86 4.84
N ASN A 173 -7.77 32.25 5.52
CA ASN A 173 -9.09 31.61 5.42
C ASN A 173 -9.14 30.13 5.84
N PHE A 174 -8.27 29.70 6.75
CA PHE A 174 -8.35 28.38 7.39
C PHE A 174 -8.99 28.47 8.77
N LYS A 175 -9.90 27.55 9.09
CA LYS A 175 -10.49 27.47 10.43
C LYS A 175 -9.50 26.91 11.43
N SER A 176 -8.66 25.98 10.98
CA SER A 176 -7.57 25.42 11.76
C SER A 176 -6.31 25.25 10.90
N ILE A 177 -5.16 25.51 11.51
CA ILE A 177 -3.82 25.29 10.97
C ILE A 177 -3.08 24.41 12.00
N SER A 178 -2.60 23.25 11.57
CA SER A 178 -1.83 22.32 12.40
C SER A 178 -0.45 22.11 11.77
N LEU A 179 0.58 22.30 12.58
CA LEU A 179 1.98 22.07 12.22
C LEU A 179 2.48 20.85 12.98
N ILE A 180 2.86 19.80 12.28
CA ILE A 180 3.29 18.52 12.87
C ILE A 180 4.72 18.24 12.42
N GLY A 181 5.68 18.30 13.35
CA GLY A 181 7.09 18.14 13.01
C GLY A 181 7.58 19.23 12.05
N CYS A 182 7.06 20.44 12.20
CA CYS A 182 7.41 21.60 11.37
C CYS A 182 7.71 22.80 12.27
N GLU A 183 8.51 23.74 11.76
CA GLU A 183 8.86 24.98 12.46
C GLU A 183 8.60 26.19 11.55
N ILE A 184 8.00 27.24 12.10
CA ILE A 184 7.84 28.52 11.40
C ILE A 184 9.19 29.24 11.42
N LYS A 185 9.80 29.43 10.24
CA LYS A 185 11.04 30.19 10.06
C LYS A 185 10.80 31.65 9.71
N VAL A 186 9.76 31.89 8.90
CA VAL A 186 9.31 33.25 8.55
C VAL A 186 7.81 33.33 8.85
N PRO A 187 7.37 34.32 9.65
CA PRO A 187 8.18 35.29 10.38
C PRO A 187 9.00 34.66 11.52
N VAL A 188 10.14 35.27 11.87
CA VAL A 188 10.98 34.82 13.00
C VAL A 188 10.16 34.91 14.29
N ASN A 189 10.16 33.84 15.09
CA ASN A 189 9.30 33.68 16.27
C ASN A 189 7.80 33.80 15.96
N GLY A 190 7.41 33.47 14.72
CA GLY A 190 6.02 33.43 14.31
C GLY A 190 5.26 32.29 14.97
N ARG A 191 3.93 32.44 15.01
CA ARG A 191 3.01 31.43 15.56
C ARG A 191 1.72 31.38 14.76
N VAL A 192 0.96 30.30 14.95
CA VAL A 192 -0.45 30.26 14.55
C VAL A 192 -1.25 31.06 15.58
N ASP A 193 -2.10 31.96 15.10
CA ASP A 193 -3.01 32.77 15.91
C ASP A 193 -4.37 32.89 15.23
N THR A 194 -5.35 33.53 15.85
CA THR A 194 -6.71 33.70 15.33
C THR A 194 -7.03 35.17 15.10
N ASN A 195 -7.54 35.48 13.91
CA ASN A 195 -7.97 36.85 13.56
C ASN A 195 -9.39 37.16 14.06
N ASP A 196 -9.82 38.41 13.87
CA ASP A 196 -11.15 38.91 14.27
C ASP A 196 -12.33 38.16 13.64
N TYR A 197 -12.08 37.41 12.56
CA TYR A 197 -13.09 36.58 11.90
C TYR A 197 -13.14 35.14 12.43
N GLY A 198 -12.36 34.81 13.46
CA GLY A 198 -12.29 33.48 14.05
C GLY A 198 -11.58 32.45 13.17
N MET A 199 -10.71 32.92 12.26
CA MET A 199 -9.90 32.11 11.35
C MET A 199 -8.44 32.07 11.83
N GLN A 200 -7.80 30.91 11.70
CA GLN A 200 -6.39 30.77 12.02
C GLN A 200 -5.51 31.32 10.88
N ILE A 201 -4.49 32.06 11.28
CA ILE A 201 -3.49 32.70 10.43
C ILE A 201 -2.11 32.53 11.04
N ILE A 202 -1.06 32.88 10.30
CA ILE A 202 0.29 32.96 10.81
C ILE A 202 0.62 34.42 11.08
N VAL A 203 1.09 34.70 12.29
CA VAL A 203 1.45 36.04 12.75
C VAL A 203 2.91 36.08 13.17
N ASP A 204 3.49 37.27 13.19
CA ASP A 204 4.82 37.50 13.76
C ASP A 204 4.82 37.54 15.30
N LYS A 205 5.98 37.84 15.88
CA LYS A 205 6.15 37.93 17.33
C LYS A 205 5.21 38.93 18.01
N ASP A 206 4.80 39.98 17.29
CA ASP A 206 3.97 41.08 17.82
C ASP A 206 2.47 40.80 17.59
N GLY A 207 2.14 39.73 16.86
CA GLY A 207 0.76 39.37 16.53
C GLY A 207 0.27 39.96 15.20
N GLU A 208 1.15 40.60 14.43
CA GLU A 208 0.80 41.13 13.11
C GLU A 208 0.78 40.04 12.06
N GLU A 209 -0.18 40.11 11.13
CA GLU A 209 -0.34 39.09 10.08
C GLU A 209 0.92 39.00 9.20
N ALA A 210 1.42 37.78 9.02
CA ALA A 210 2.60 37.52 8.22
C ALA A 210 2.40 37.91 6.74
N LYS A 211 3.39 38.64 6.19
CA LYS A 211 3.46 39.00 4.76
C LYS A 211 4.25 38.01 3.90
N SER A 212 4.91 37.07 4.57
CA SER A 212 5.59 35.92 4.00
C SER A 212 5.55 34.82 5.05
N VAL A 213 5.34 33.59 4.61
CA VAL A 213 5.32 32.40 5.46
C VAL A 213 6.35 31.43 4.91
N GLU A 214 7.31 31.07 5.73
CA GLU A 214 8.23 29.96 5.47
C GLU A 214 8.14 29.02 6.66
N ILE A 215 7.74 27.78 6.39
CA ILE A 215 7.68 26.71 7.36
C ILE A 215 8.62 25.63 6.84
N GLU A 216 9.51 25.15 7.69
CA GLU A 216 10.43 24.08 7.35
C GLU A 216 10.02 22.78 8.03
N ALA A 217 10.27 21.68 7.34
CA ALA A 217 10.23 20.37 7.97
C ALA A 217 11.25 20.32 9.11
N GLY A 218 10.82 19.78 10.25
CA GLY A 218 11.72 19.40 11.33
C GLY A 218 12.62 18.23 10.93
N PRO A 219 13.44 17.72 11.86
CA PRO A 219 14.30 16.56 11.59
C PRO A 219 13.50 15.38 11.01
N ALA A 220 14.05 14.75 9.96
CA ALA A 220 13.38 13.63 9.31
C ALA A 220 13.04 12.52 10.30
N ILE A 221 11.80 12.03 10.24
CA ILE A 221 11.32 10.94 11.11
C ILE A 221 11.83 9.63 10.53
N ASN A 222 12.43 8.77 11.36
CA ASN A 222 12.85 7.41 10.99
C ASN A 222 11.72 6.42 11.25
N TYR A 223 11.44 5.53 10.29
CA TYR A 223 10.31 4.59 10.34
C TYR A 223 10.69 3.18 10.81
N ASP A 224 11.88 2.99 11.40
CA ASP A 224 12.38 1.66 11.82
C ASP A 224 12.34 0.60 10.70
N LEU A 225 12.48 1.08 9.47
CA LEU A 225 12.53 0.31 8.23
C LEU A 225 13.79 0.71 7.48
N SER A 226 14.47 -0.23 6.84
CA SER A 226 15.63 0.07 6.01
C SER A 226 15.64 -0.79 4.75
N ILE A 227 16.04 -0.18 3.63
CA ILE A 227 16.20 -0.83 2.32
C ILE A 227 17.68 -0.71 1.92
N CYS A 228 18.32 -1.84 1.61
CA CYS A 228 19.76 -1.90 1.31
C CYS A 228 20.66 -1.25 2.38
N GLY A 229 20.22 -1.21 3.64
CA GLY A 229 20.91 -0.54 4.76
C GLY A 229 20.62 0.96 4.90
N THR A 230 19.93 1.58 3.95
CA THR A 230 19.48 2.97 4.06
C THR A 230 18.17 3.04 4.83
N LYS A 231 18.13 3.89 5.87
CA LYS A 231 16.93 4.13 6.67
C LYS A 231 15.84 4.76 5.82
N VAL A 232 14.63 4.21 5.93
CA VAL A 232 13.42 4.84 5.40
C VAL A 232 12.99 5.92 6.37
N THR A 233 12.82 7.13 5.85
CA THR A 233 12.48 8.32 6.61
C THR A 233 11.38 9.10 5.92
N SER A 234 10.79 10.06 6.63
CA SER A 234 9.80 11.00 6.05
C SER A 234 10.33 11.75 4.82
N ALA A 235 11.66 11.85 4.64
CA ALA A 235 12.26 12.54 3.50
C ALA A 235 12.41 11.67 2.24
N ASN A 236 12.44 10.34 2.36
CA ASN A 236 12.70 9.44 1.22
C ASN A 236 11.63 8.36 1.01
N CYS A 237 10.66 8.24 1.91
CA CYS A 237 9.69 7.14 1.89
C CYS A 237 8.94 7.02 0.57
N ASP A 238 8.57 8.13 -0.05
CA ASP A 238 7.74 8.13 -1.26
C ASP A 238 8.50 7.70 -2.54
N ASN A 239 9.83 7.71 -2.52
CA ASN A 239 10.66 7.23 -3.62
C ASN A 239 11.95 6.58 -3.11
N LEU A 240 11.89 5.29 -2.84
CA LEU A 240 13.03 4.47 -2.47
C LEU A 240 13.75 3.88 -3.68
N SER A 241 13.23 4.13 -4.89
CA SER A 241 13.82 3.66 -6.15
C SER A 241 15.09 4.42 -6.53
N ALA A 242 15.36 5.56 -5.87
CA ALA A 242 16.59 6.33 -6.04
C ALA A 242 17.76 5.79 -5.19
N LEU A 243 17.52 4.77 -4.36
CA LEU A 243 18.55 4.15 -3.53
C LEU A 243 19.45 3.25 -4.37
N ASP A 244 20.75 3.26 -4.06
CA ASP A 244 21.71 2.36 -4.69
C ASP A 244 21.29 0.89 -4.51
N GLY A 245 21.29 0.16 -5.63
CA GLY A 245 20.88 -1.24 -5.68
C GLY A 245 19.36 -1.47 -5.75
N VAL A 246 18.55 -0.41 -5.92
CA VAL A 246 17.11 -0.51 -6.16
C VAL A 246 16.79 -0.14 -7.61
N GLU A 247 16.05 -1.02 -8.28
CA GLU A 247 15.46 -0.80 -9.61
C GLU A 247 13.95 -1.05 -9.54
N GLY A 248 13.20 -0.54 -10.52
CA GLY A 248 11.74 -0.61 -10.54
C GLY A 248 11.10 0.41 -9.60
N THR A 249 9.89 0.14 -9.09
CA THR A 249 9.19 1.08 -8.20
C THR A 249 9.14 0.53 -6.78
N VAL A 250 9.79 1.26 -5.85
CA VAL A 250 9.75 1.01 -4.42
C VAL A 250 9.37 2.30 -3.68
N SER A 251 8.35 2.22 -2.83
CA SER A 251 7.90 3.34 -2.00
C SER A 251 7.24 2.85 -0.72
N TYR A 252 7.33 3.62 0.35
CA TYR A 252 6.71 3.41 1.65
C TYR A 252 5.70 4.51 1.94
N ASP A 253 4.49 4.11 2.34
CA ASP A 253 3.41 4.99 2.79
C ASP A 253 3.24 4.86 4.30
N ASP A 254 3.53 5.93 5.05
CA ASP A 254 3.51 5.95 6.52
C ASP A 254 2.11 5.78 7.11
N ASP A 255 1.10 6.41 6.51
CA ASP A 255 -0.28 6.38 7.01
C ASP A 255 -0.86 4.97 6.99
N THR A 256 -0.53 4.21 5.96
CA THR A 256 -0.98 2.81 5.78
C THR A 256 0.07 1.79 6.19
N LYS A 257 1.26 2.24 6.62
CA LYS A 257 2.46 1.42 6.85
C LYS A 257 2.71 0.43 5.70
N THR A 258 2.60 0.89 4.46
CA THR A 258 2.68 0.03 3.28
C THR A 258 3.94 0.29 2.47
N LEU A 259 4.84 -0.70 2.42
CA LEU A 259 5.93 -0.76 1.45
C LEU A 259 5.43 -1.42 0.16
N THR A 260 5.36 -0.67 -0.93
CA THR A 260 4.99 -1.18 -2.25
C THR A 260 6.23 -1.60 -3.02
N LEU A 261 6.22 -2.84 -3.53
CA LEU A 261 7.18 -3.38 -4.47
C LEU A 261 6.46 -3.64 -5.79
N ASN A 262 6.81 -2.89 -6.84
CA ASN A 262 6.19 -3.06 -8.15
C ASN A 262 7.26 -3.22 -9.24
N ASN A 263 7.37 -4.45 -9.75
CA ASN A 263 8.42 -4.85 -10.69
C ASN A 263 9.82 -4.42 -10.23
N ALA A 264 10.07 -4.53 -8.93
CA ALA A 264 11.28 -4.03 -8.29
C ALA A 264 12.40 -5.08 -8.28
N THR A 265 13.63 -4.64 -8.46
CA THR A 265 14.83 -5.43 -8.17
C THR A 265 15.62 -4.74 -7.06
N ILE A 266 15.91 -5.46 -5.98
CA ILE A 266 16.68 -4.94 -4.84
C ILE A 266 17.90 -5.82 -4.62
N ARG A 267 19.11 -5.27 -4.78
CA ARG A 267 20.37 -5.99 -4.66
C ARG A 267 21.35 -5.22 -3.77
N THR A 268 21.97 -5.94 -2.83
CA THR A 268 23.03 -5.36 -1.98
C THR A 268 24.06 -6.43 -1.63
N ALA A 269 25.33 -6.04 -1.46
CA ALA A 269 26.40 -6.97 -1.16
C ALA A 269 26.34 -7.45 0.30
N GLY A 270 26.40 -6.52 1.27
CA GLY A 270 26.56 -6.82 2.69
C GLY A 270 25.38 -6.49 3.60
N ASN A 271 24.44 -5.65 3.14
CA ASN A 271 23.30 -5.24 3.96
C ASN A 271 22.14 -6.24 3.85
N ILE A 272 21.20 -6.13 4.80
CA ILE A 272 19.90 -6.78 4.63
C ILE A 272 19.10 -5.96 3.63
N ALA A 273 18.55 -6.61 2.59
CA ALA A 273 17.87 -5.90 1.52
C ALA A 273 16.57 -5.25 2.00
N ILE A 274 15.78 -5.95 2.82
CA ILE A 274 14.63 -5.37 3.54
C ILE A 274 14.76 -5.71 5.03
N TYR A 275 14.98 -4.68 5.85
CA TYR A 275 15.06 -4.80 7.30
C TYR A 275 13.90 -4.07 7.97
N ASN A 276 12.99 -4.82 8.59
CA ASN A 276 11.81 -4.28 9.25
C ASN A 276 11.86 -4.46 10.78
N MET A 277 11.76 -3.34 11.50
CA MET A 277 11.47 -3.29 12.94
C MET A 277 10.19 -2.49 13.26
N LEU A 278 9.45 -2.06 12.22
CA LEU A 278 8.14 -1.42 12.32
C LEU A 278 7.04 -2.44 12.53
N ASP A 279 6.19 -2.21 13.53
CA ASP A 279 5.04 -3.06 13.80
C ASP A 279 3.85 -2.76 12.89
N GLY A 280 3.31 -3.81 12.28
CA GLY A 280 2.19 -3.75 11.34
C GLY A 280 2.57 -3.36 9.91
N LEU A 281 3.81 -3.60 9.48
CA LEU A 281 4.23 -3.31 8.11
C LEU A 281 3.46 -4.20 7.11
N THR A 282 2.90 -3.59 6.07
CA THR A 282 2.37 -4.29 4.90
C THR A 282 3.35 -4.15 3.74
N ILE A 283 3.77 -5.28 3.15
CA ILE A 283 4.58 -5.33 1.93
C ILE A 283 3.66 -5.74 0.78
N LYS A 284 3.31 -4.77 -0.08
CA LYS A 284 2.42 -4.97 -1.24
C LYS A 284 3.25 -5.38 -2.46
N VAL A 285 3.10 -6.62 -2.88
CA VAL A 285 3.82 -7.25 -3.99
C VAL A 285 2.99 -7.15 -5.27
N ILE A 286 3.48 -6.38 -6.24
CA ILE A 286 2.86 -6.13 -7.54
C ILE A 286 3.84 -6.52 -8.65
N GLY A 287 3.36 -7.20 -9.69
CA GLY A 287 4.24 -7.68 -10.77
C GLY A 287 5.25 -8.71 -10.26
N THR A 288 6.45 -8.72 -10.84
CA THR A 288 7.52 -9.65 -10.47
C THR A 288 8.68 -8.91 -9.81
N ASN A 289 8.94 -9.21 -8.54
CA ASN A 289 9.95 -8.54 -7.73
C ASN A 289 11.08 -9.50 -7.38
N ASN A 290 12.33 -9.03 -7.46
CA ASN A 290 13.53 -9.85 -7.24
C ASN A 290 14.42 -9.20 -6.19
N ILE A 291 14.65 -9.89 -5.08
CA ILE A 291 15.48 -9.40 -3.97
C ILE A 291 16.62 -10.38 -3.76
N ALA A 292 17.85 -9.88 -3.74
CA ALA A 292 19.01 -10.73 -3.53
C ALA A 292 20.09 -10.02 -2.72
N THR A 293 20.83 -10.80 -1.95
CA THR A 293 21.98 -10.35 -1.16
C THR A 293 23.15 -11.30 -1.36
N GLU A 294 24.38 -10.78 -1.33
CA GLU A 294 25.57 -11.64 -1.49
C GLU A 294 25.95 -12.33 -0.18
N SER A 295 26.01 -11.60 0.93
CA SER A 295 26.60 -12.09 2.18
C SER A 295 25.73 -11.95 3.44
N ASN A 296 24.47 -11.52 3.32
CA ASN A 296 23.58 -11.32 4.47
C ASN A 296 22.16 -11.86 4.21
N ARG A 297 21.27 -11.74 5.18
CA ARG A 297 19.84 -12.10 5.07
C ARG A 297 19.17 -11.22 4.02
N VAL A 298 18.24 -11.78 3.25
CA VAL A 298 17.50 -11.02 2.23
C VAL A 298 16.42 -10.16 2.90
N ILE A 299 15.61 -10.79 3.73
CA ILE A 299 14.48 -10.15 4.43
C ILE A 299 14.58 -10.45 5.92
N PHE A 300 14.44 -9.42 6.75
CA PHE A 300 14.33 -9.53 8.19
C PHE A 300 13.04 -8.86 8.68
N CYS A 301 12.17 -9.64 9.33
CA CYS A 301 10.93 -9.17 9.93
C CYS A 301 11.00 -9.29 11.45
N GLY A 302 11.44 -8.22 12.13
CA GLY A 302 11.53 -8.16 13.59
C GLY A 302 10.19 -7.96 14.30
N ARG A 303 9.17 -7.45 13.59
CA ARG A 303 7.81 -7.17 14.07
C ARG A 303 6.75 -7.70 13.10
N GLY A 304 5.48 -7.56 13.47
CA GLY A 304 4.35 -8.03 12.68
C GLY A 304 4.42 -7.51 11.24
N THR A 305 4.49 -8.42 10.26
CA THR A 305 4.63 -8.08 8.83
C THR A 305 3.68 -8.89 7.96
N THR A 306 2.98 -8.22 7.04
CA THR A 306 2.07 -8.87 6.09
C THR A 306 2.56 -8.68 4.66
N PHE A 307 2.75 -9.76 3.92
CA PHE A 307 2.99 -9.74 2.47
C PHE A 307 1.66 -9.96 1.77
N THR A 308 1.30 -9.07 0.85
CA THR A 308 0.02 -9.15 0.12
C THR A 308 0.16 -8.71 -1.32
N GLY A 309 -0.93 -8.78 -2.10
CA GLY A 309 -0.98 -8.47 -3.53
C GLY A 309 -1.00 -9.73 -4.39
N SER A 310 -1.27 -9.57 -5.69
CA SER A 310 -1.33 -10.69 -6.64
C SER A 310 0.01 -10.99 -7.32
N GLY A 311 1.06 -10.24 -6.97
CA GLY A 311 2.38 -10.37 -7.59
C GLY A 311 3.21 -11.55 -7.08
N THR A 312 4.44 -11.60 -7.59
CA THR A 312 5.48 -12.57 -7.22
C THR A 312 6.66 -11.87 -6.57
N LEU A 313 7.14 -12.42 -5.45
CA LEU A 313 8.34 -12.01 -4.75
C LEU A 313 9.35 -13.16 -4.77
N ASN A 314 10.50 -12.93 -5.40
CA ASN A 314 11.63 -13.86 -5.40
C ASN A 314 12.70 -13.32 -4.45
N ALA A 315 13.08 -14.08 -3.42
CA ALA A 315 14.15 -13.73 -2.50
C ALA A 315 15.26 -14.80 -2.55
N GLU A 316 16.50 -14.38 -2.83
CA GLU A 316 17.61 -15.29 -3.07
C GLU A 316 18.82 -14.99 -2.17
N ASN A 317 19.16 -15.94 -1.30
CA ASN A 317 20.46 -16.06 -0.65
C ASN A 317 20.77 -17.54 -0.35
N ARG A 318 21.98 -18.00 -0.67
CA ARG A 318 22.37 -19.43 -0.56
C ARG A 318 22.49 -19.94 0.87
N THR A 319 22.41 -19.08 1.88
CA THR A 319 22.43 -19.43 3.29
C THR A 319 21.07 -19.18 3.92
N THR A 320 20.83 -18.00 4.48
CA THR A 320 19.57 -17.62 5.13
C THR A 320 18.93 -16.47 4.40
N ALA A 321 17.73 -16.70 3.85
CA ALA A 321 17.06 -15.73 3.01
C ALA A 321 16.02 -14.92 3.78
N PHE A 322 15.16 -15.58 4.56
CA PHE A 322 14.04 -14.94 5.25
C PHE A 322 14.13 -15.23 6.74
N VAL A 323 14.28 -14.18 7.55
CA VAL A 323 14.26 -14.27 9.02
C VAL A 323 13.04 -13.57 9.58
N MET A 324 12.33 -14.24 10.48
CA MET A 324 11.15 -13.69 11.15
C MET A 324 11.21 -13.84 12.66
N PHE A 325 11.25 -12.73 13.39
CA PHE A 325 11.11 -12.72 14.85
C PHE A 325 9.71 -12.26 15.25
N GLY A 326 9.05 -11.46 14.42
CA GLY A 326 7.64 -11.15 14.54
C GLY A 326 6.75 -12.13 13.77
N ALA A 327 5.44 -12.05 14.00
CA ALA A 327 4.46 -12.80 13.21
C ALA A 327 4.48 -12.33 11.74
N VAL A 328 4.46 -13.29 10.81
CA VAL A 328 4.44 -13.01 9.37
C VAL A 328 3.20 -13.64 8.75
N THR A 329 2.48 -12.85 7.95
CA THR A 329 1.38 -13.34 7.11
C THR A 329 1.74 -13.19 5.64
N ILE A 330 1.58 -14.25 4.85
CA ILE A 330 1.68 -14.23 3.39
C ILE A 330 0.28 -14.47 2.83
N ASP A 331 -0.32 -13.45 2.22
CA ASP A 331 -1.73 -13.42 1.83
C ASP A 331 -1.92 -13.13 0.34
N GLY A 332 -2.39 -14.12 -0.42
CA GLY A 332 -2.76 -13.98 -1.83
C GLY A 332 -1.61 -13.91 -2.85
N CYS A 333 -0.38 -13.59 -2.41
CA CYS A 333 0.78 -13.44 -3.29
C CYS A 333 1.52 -14.77 -3.55
N THR A 334 2.50 -14.72 -4.45
CA THR A 334 3.47 -15.80 -4.66
C THR A 334 4.83 -15.41 -4.09
N VAL A 335 5.40 -16.25 -3.23
CA VAL A 335 6.72 -16.01 -2.62
C VAL A 335 7.62 -17.20 -2.91
N ASN A 336 8.76 -16.93 -3.56
CA ASN A 336 9.78 -17.93 -3.85
C ASN A 336 11.06 -17.57 -3.12
N ILE A 337 11.51 -18.47 -2.25
CA ILE A 337 12.71 -18.32 -1.44
C ILE A 337 13.74 -19.35 -1.89
N LYS A 338 14.93 -18.90 -2.27
CA LYS A 338 16.13 -19.73 -2.32
C LYS A 338 16.95 -19.44 -1.08
N GLY A 339 17.14 -20.44 -0.23
CA GLY A 339 17.51 -20.29 1.17
C GLY A 339 16.38 -20.77 2.10
N ASP A 340 16.52 -20.54 3.39
CA ASP A 340 15.51 -20.93 4.38
C ASP A 340 14.58 -19.78 4.81
N ILE A 341 13.42 -20.17 5.33
CA ILE A 341 12.59 -19.35 6.21
C ILE A 341 12.88 -19.81 7.65
N MET A 342 13.41 -18.92 8.47
CA MET A 342 13.74 -19.24 9.86
C MET A 342 13.18 -18.24 10.87
N GLY A 343 12.74 -18.76 12.01
CA GLY A 343 12.52 -17.97 13.21
C GLY A 343 13.78 -17.84 14.08
N PHE A 344 13.61 -17.50 15.37
CA PHE A 344 14.73 -17.38 16.31
C PHE A 344 14.91 -18.66 17.13
N ASN A 345 13.93 -18.99 17.96
CA ASN A 345 13.95 -20.17 18.84
C ASN A 345 12.64 -20.96 18.81
N GLY A 346 11.63 -20.48 18.07
CA GLY A 346 10.34 -21.15 17.92
C GLY A 346 9.42 -20.99 19.11
N THR A 347 9.64 -20.01 19.99
CA THR A 347 8.80 -19.76 21.16
C THR A 347 8.45 -18.28 21.37
N SER A 348 8.96 -17.38 20.52
CA SER A 348 8.98 -15.93 20.75
C SER A 348 8.11 -15.15 19.74
N GLY A 349 7.00 -15.74 19.30
CA GLY A 349 6.05 -15.09 18.38
C GLY A 349 6.34 -15.29 16.89
N GLU A 350 7.24 -16.22 16.53
CA GLU A 350 7.57 -16.56 15.13
C GLU A 350 6.47 -17.41 14.48
N ASN A 351 5.28 -16.81 14.33
CA ASN A 351 4.10 -17.43 13.74
C ASN A 351 4.02 -17.10 12.26
N LEU A 352 4.13 -18.11 11.40
CA LEU A 352 3.95 -17.95 9.97
C LEU A 352 2.53 -18.36 9.56
N THR A 353 1.78 -17.43 8.98
CA THR A 353 0.48 -17.71 8.37
C THR A 353 0.60 -17.62 6.85
N VAL A 354 0.18 -18.66 6.14
CA VAL A 354 0.08 -18.67 4.68
C VAL A 354 -1.40 -18.80 4.30
N ARG A 355 -1.95 -17.75 3.69
CA ARG A 355 -3.38 -17.63 3.34
C ARG A 355 -3.54 -17.41 1.85
N ASN A 356 -4.28 -18.30 1.18
CA ASN A 356 -4.59 -18.20 -0.26
C ASN A 356 -3.38 -17.88 -1.16
N ALA A 357 -2.18 -18.25 -0.73
CA ALA A 357 -0.91 -17.86 -1.32
C ALA A 357 -0.17 -19.09 -1.87
N THR A 358 0.90 -18.86 -2.64
CA THR A 358 1.83 -19.91 -3.03
C THR A 358 3.20 -19.58 -2.47
N VAL A 359 3.80 -20.50 -1.71
CA VAL A 359 5.12 -20.32 -1.11
C VAL A 359 6.01 -21.48 -1.53
N THR A 360 7.15 -21.17 -2.12
CA THR A 360 8.19 -22.14 -2.45
C THR A 360 9.46 -21.82 -1.67
N VAL A 361 10.03 -22.81 -0.99
CA VAL A 361 11.28 -22.65 -0.23
C VAL A 361 12.27 -23.73 -0.62
N GLU A 362 13.35 -23.33 -1.27
CA GLU A 362 14.50 -24.18 -1.59
C GLU A 362 15.55 -24.01 -0.50
N GLY A 363 15.34 -24.76 0.59
CA GLY A 363 16.12 -24.66 1.82
C GLY A 363 17.59 -25.04 1.71
N ASN A 364 18.26 -25.04 2.86
CA ASN A 364 19.67 -25.35 2.99
C ASN A 364 19.90 -26.60 3.87
N VAL A 365 21.15 -26.89 4.20
CA VAL A 365 21.56 -28.06 5.03
C VAL A 365 20.95 -28.08 6.43
N ALA A 366 20.50 -26.94 6.96
CA ALA A 366 19.83 -26.81 8.26
C ALA A 366 18.30 -26.99 8.18
N GLY A 367 17.69 -26.81 7.00
CA GLY A 367 16.25 -26.98 6.77
C GLY A 367 15.68 -25.93 5.82
N SER A 368 14.41 -26.11 5.44
CA SER A 368 13.68 -25.18 4.56
C SER A 368 12.78 -24.22 5.34
N ILE A 369 11.96 -24.74 6.25
CA ILE A 369 11.08 -23.94 7.12
C ILE A 369 11.29 -24.45 8.56
N ARG A 370 11.92 -23.64 9.41
CA ARG A 370 12.43 -24.08 10.73
C ARG A 370 12.43 -22.97 11.78
N LEU A 371 12.59 -23.37 13.04
CA LEU A 371 12.61 -22.49 14.21
C LEU A 371 11.37 -21.60 14.33
N LEU A 372 10.22 -22.09 13.89
CA LEU A 372 8.95 -21.36 14.00
C LEU A 372 8.16 -21.82 15.23
N ASN A 373 7.42 -20.89 15.83
CA ASN A 373 6.47 -21.22 16.88
C ASN A 373 5.22 -21.89 16.30
N SER A 374 4.73 -21.43 15.15
CA SER A 374 3.62 -22.06 14.44
C SER A 374 3.69 -21.84 12.93
N LEU A 375 3.06 -22.76 12.19
CA LEU A 375 2.74 -22.62 10.77
C LEU A 375 1.25 -22.84 10.59
N THR A 376 0.53 -21.78 10.22
CA THR A 376 -0.91 -21.80 9.94
C THR A 376 -1.13 -21.74 8.44
N LEU A 377 -1.94 -22.68 7.91
CA LEU A 377 -2.27 -22.77 6.49
C LEU A 377 -3.77 -22.54 6.31
N GLU A 378 -4.14 -21.44 5.66
CA GLU A 378 -5.54 -21.06 5.41
C GLU A 378 -5.83 -21.14 3.91
N GLY A 379 -6.68 -22.09 3.51
CA GLY A 379 -6.94 -22.36 2.10
C GLY A 379 -5.72 -22.88 1.34
N CYS A 380 -4.70 -23.38 2.06
CA CYS A 380 -3.43 -23.86 1.51
C CYS A 380 -3.06 -25.22 2.13
N ALA A 381 -2.16 -25.95 1.45
CA ALA A 381 -1.52 -27.14 2.01
C ALA A 381 -0.06 -27.25 1.53
N ILE A 382 0.77 -27.95 2.33
CA ILE A 382 2.09 -28.38 1.88
C ILE A 382 1.88 -29.51 0.86
N THR A 383 2.30 -29.27 -0.38
CA THR A 383 2.15 -30.22 -1.50
C THR A 383 3.47 -30.84 -1.95
N GLN A 384 4.60 -30.25 -1.56
CA GLN A 384 5.91 -30.84 -1.75
C GLN A 384 6.79 -30.64 -0.49
N PRO A 385 7.54 -31.68 -0.06
CA PRO A 385 7.37 -33.07 -0.44
C PRO A 385 6.04 -33.63 0.10
N VAL A 386 5.46 -34.61 -0.60
CA VAL A 386 4.18 -35.22 -0.19
C VAL A 386 4.34 -35.87 1.19
N GLY A 387 3.36 -35.60 2.07
CA GLY A 387 3.38 -36.10 3.45
C GLY A 387 4.17 -35.24 4.43
N ALA A 388 4.83 -34.16 3.97
CA ALA A 388 5.44 -33.21 4.87
C ALA A 388 4.39 -32.45 5.67
N LYS A 389 4.72 -32.17 6.93
CA LYS A 389 3.87 -31.44 7.87
C LYS A 389 4.70 -30.60 8.83
N PHE A 390 4.09 -29.58 9.40
CA PHE A 390 4.71 -28.85 10.49
C PHE A 390 4.73 -29.73 11.76
N ASP A 391 5.90 -29.87 12.37
CA ASP A 391 6.09 -30.54 13.65
C ASP A 391 6.40 -29.50 14.72
N LEU A 392 5.47 -29.32 15.66
CA LEU A 392 5.58 -28.35 16.75
C LEU A 392 6.75 -28.66 17.70
N ARG A 393 7.11 -29.94 17.89
CA ARG A 393 8.22 -30.32 18.78
C ARG A 393 9.58 -30.02 18.16
N LYS A 394 9.66 -30.08 16.83
CA LYS A 394 10.87 -29.75 16.07
C LYS A 394 10.88 -28.31 15.56
N HIS A 395 9.79 -27.56 15.77
CA HIS A 395 9.61 -26.18 15.28
C HIS A 395 9.86 -26.04 13.78
N ALA A 396 9.54 -27.08 12.98
CA ALA A 396 9.96 -27.15 11.58
C ALA A 396 9.00 -27.97 10.72
N VAL A 397 9.07 -27.78 9.39
CA VAL A 397 8.45 -28.70 8.44
C VAL A 397 9.29 -29.97 8.34
N THR A 398 8.65 -31.11 8.57
CA THR A 398 9.28 -32.43 8.61
C THR A 398 8.63 -33.41 7.65
N LEU A 399 9.39 -34.40 7.22
CA LEU A 399 8.93 -35.58 6.48
C LEU A 399 9.47 -36.81 7.20
N ASN A 400 8.59 -37.76 7.55
CA ASN A 400 8.95 -38.96 8.32
C ASN A 400 9.69 -38.64 9.63
N GLY A 401 9.33 -37.52 10.26
CA GLY A 401 9.95 -37.02 11.49
C GLY A 401 11.24 -36.23 11.26
N GLU A 402 11.86 -36.26 10.08
CA GLU A 402 13.11 -35.51 9.81
C GLU A 402 12.85 -34.14 9.20
N ILE A 403 13.67 -33.14 9.55
CA ILE A 403 13.55 -31.78 9.02
C ILE A 403 13.75 -31.80 7.51
N VAL A 404 12.81 -31.23 6.76
CA VAL A 404 12.94 -31.11 5.30
C VAL A 404 13.99 -30.07 4.98
N LYS A 405 15.04 -30.49 4.28
CA LYS A 405 16.16 -29.65 3.79
C LYS A 405 16.04 -29.32 2.30
N SER A 406 15.16 -30.03 1.61
CA SER A 406 14.89 -29.87 0.18
C SER A 406 13.69 -28.95 -0.05
N LYS A 407 13.31 -28.77 -1.32
CA LYS A 407 12.20 -27.92 -1.73
C LYS A 407 10.91 -28.22 -0.96
N VAL A 408 10.36 -27.20 -0.30
CA VAL A 408 9.02 -27.19 0.27
C VAL A 408 8.11 -26.32 -0.59
N VAL A 409 6.93 -26.81 -0.94
CA VAL A 409 5.92 -26.06 -1.70
C VAL A 409 4.61 -26.06 -0.92
N ILE A 410 4.08 -24.87 -0.70
CA ILE A 410 2.75 -24.62 -0.14
C ILE A 410 1.90 -23.99 -1.24
N THR A 411 0.75 -24.57 -1.54
CA THR A 411 -0.12 -24.11 -2.63
C THR A 411 -1.53 -23.81 -2.13
N LYS A 412 -2.10 -22.71 -2.61
CA LYS A 412 -3.51 -22.37 -2.46
C LYS A 412 -4.44 -23.37 -3.13
N GLY A 413 -5.66 -23.52 -2.62
CA GLY A 413 -6.70 -24.38 -3.20
C GLY A 413 -6.44 -25.89 -3.06
N ALA A 414 -5.32 -26.30 -2.47
CA ALA A 414 -5.11 -27.66 -2.04
C ALA A 414 -5.95 -27.91 -0.78
N THR A 415 -7.19 -28.36 -0.96
CA THR A 415 -7.93 -28.93 0.16
C THR A 415 -7.14 -30.16 0.61
N GLY A 416 -6.72 -30.17 1.88
CA GLY A 416 -5.97 -31.26 2.48
C GLY A 416 -6.80 -32.55 2.54
N ILE A 417 -7.05 -33.17 1.39
CA ILE A 417 -7.55 -34.52 1.29
C ILE A 417 -6.31 -35.38 1.13
N ASN A 418 -5.74 -35.80 2.26
CA ASN A 418 -4.92 -37.00 2.27
C ASN A 418 -5.80 -38.11 1.69
N THR A 419 -5.43 -38.69 0.54
CA THR A 419 -5.95 -39.98 0.13
C THR A 419 -5.50 -40.98 1.20
N PRO A 420 -6.39 -41.55 2.03
CA PRO A 420 -5.97 -42.57 2.96
C PRO A 420 -5.53 -43.76 2.12
N THR A 421 -4.27 -44.18 2.23
CA THR A 421 -3.88 -45.53 1.80
C THR A 421 -4.44 -46.49 2.83
N ALA A 422 -5.76 -46.72 2.77
CA ALA A 422 -6.42 -47.69 3.63
C ALA A 422 -6.05 -49.09 3.10
N ASP A 423 -5.15 -49.77 3.81
CA ASP A 423 -5.06 -51.22 3.74
C ASP A 423 -6.32 -51.75 4.44
N ILE A 424 -7.39 -51.99 3.66
CA ILE A 424 -8.69 -52.37 4.22
C ILE A 424 -8.64 -53.84 4.63
N PRO A 425 -8.88 -54.16 5.91
CA PRO A 425 -9.01 -55.54 6.36
C PRO A 425 -10.05 -56.28 5.51
N ALA A 426 -9.79 -57.53 5.12
CA ALA A 426 -10.63 -58.29 4.18
C ALA A 426 -12.14 -58.30 4.53
N PHE A 427 -12.50 -58.20 5.82
CA PHE A 427 -13.88 -58.17 6.29
C PHE A 427 -14.64 -56.85 6.03
N LYS A 428 -13.95 -55.75 5.65
CA LYS A 428 -14.55 -54.44 5.31
C LYS A 428 -14.57 -54.12 3.82
N ARG A 429 -14.22 -55.09 2.96
CA ARG A 429 -14.31 -54.97 1.50
C ARG A 429 -15.77 -55.10 1.03
N GLY A 430 -16.15 -54.30 0.05
CA GLY A 430 -17.53 -54.17 -0.43
C GLY A 430 -17.80 -52.85 -1.15
N ILE A 431 -18.99 -52.76 -1.73
CA ILE A 431 -19.48 -51.55 -2.38
C ILE A 431 -20.46 -50.87 -1.44
N TYR A 432 -20.33 -49.55 -1.28
CA TYR A 432 -21.17 -48.75 -0.41
C TYR A 432 -21.69 -47.52 -1.14
N THR A 433 -22.86 -47.01 -0.72
CA THR A 433 -23.32 -45.66 -1.09
C THR A 433 -22.48 -44.60 -0.37
N LEU A 434 -22.62 -43.32 -0.75
CA LEU A 434 -21.96 -42.21 -0.06
C LEU A 434 -22.44 -42.04 1.38
N GLU A 435 -23.65 -42.51 1.69
CA GLU A 435 -24.26 -42.54 3.01
C GLU A 435 -23.80 -43.74 3.85
N GLY A 436 -22.90 -44.59 3.31
CA GLY A 436 -22.32 -45.72 4.03
C GLY A 436 -23.16 -47.01 4.02
N VAL A 437 -24.20 -47.09 3.17
CA VAL A 437 -25.03 -48.29 3.05
C VAL A 437 -24.33 -49.32 2.18
N ARG A 438 -24.15 -50.55 2.70
CA ARG A 438 -23.52 -51.65 1.95
C ARG A 438 -24.45 -52.18 0.86
N LEU A 439 -23.98 -52.16 -0.38
CA LEU A 439 -24.67 -52.71 -1.55
C LEU A 439 -24.24 -54.16 -1.80
N LYS A 440 -25.20 -55.01 -2.15
CA LYS A 440 -24.97 -56.44 -2.45
C LYS A 440 -24.74 -56.72 -3.94
N ASP A 441 -25.16 -55.80 -4.80
CA ASP A 441 -25.03 -55.95 -6.26
C ASP A 441 -23.59 -55.74 -6.72
N LYS A 442 -23.25 -56.31 -7.89
CA LYS A 442 -21.95 -56.08 -8.52
C LYS A 442 -21.87 -54.63 -9.00
N PHE A 443 -20.68 -54.03 -8.96
CA PHE A 443 -20.49 -52.64 -9.41
C PHE A 443 -21.07 -52.41 -10.82
N ASN A 444 -20.87 -53.37 -11.73
CA ASN A 444 -21.34 -53.31 -13.12
C ASN A 444 -22.87 -53.41 -13.30
N SER A 445 -23.65 -53.75 -12.27
CA SER A 445 -25.13 -53.74 -12.33
C SER A 445 -25.76 -52.52 -11.64
N LEU A 446 -24.99 -51.66 -10.97
CA LEU A 446 -25.51 -50.46 -10.32
C LEU A 446 -25.93 -49.35 -11.31
N PRO A 447 -26.88 -48.46 -10.97
CA PRO A 447 -27.15 -47.26 -11.75
C PRO A 447 -25.91 -46.34 -11.89
N LYS A 448 -25.98 -45.35 -12.78
CA LYS A 448 -24.97 -44.28 -12.82
C LYS A 448 -24.96 -43.52 -11.50
N GLY A 449 -23.77 -43.27 -10.96
CA GLY A 449 -23.65 -42.70 -9.63
C GLY A 449 -22.25 -42.79 -9.04
N VAL A 450 -22.13 -42.31 -7.80
CA VAL A 450 -20.86 -42.31 -7.06
C VAL A 450 -20.95 -43.34 -5.94
N TYR A 451 -19.96 -44.23 -5.89
CA TYR A 451 -19.91 -45.35 -4.96
C TYR A 451 -18.56 -45.39 -4.24
N ILE A 452 -18.52 -46.04 -3.08
CA ILE A 452 -17.29 -46.41 -2.41
C ILE A 452 -17.06 -47.90 -2.68
N VAL A 453 -16.10 -48.25 -3.52
CA VAL A 453 -15.72 -49.64 -3.86
C VAL A 453 -14.41 -49.94 -3.16
N ASP A 454 -14.42 -50.85 -2.19
CA ASP A 454 -13.25 -51.22 -1.40
C ASP A 454 -12.50 -49.99 -0.86
N GLY A 455 -13.28 -49.07 -0.27
CA GLY A 455 -12.83 -47.81 0.32
C GLY A 455 -12.31 -46.75 -0.66
N LYS A 456 -12.42 -46.97 -1.97
CA LYS A 456 -12.12 -45.97 -3.00
C LYS A 456 -13.41 -45.41 -3.58
N LYS A 457 -13.47 -44.07 -3.72
CA LYS A 457 -14.57 -43.41 -4.43
C LYS A 457 -14.44 -43.70 -5.93
N VAL A 458 -15.47 -44.31 -6.53
CA VAL A 458 -15.55 -44.66 -7.94
C VAL A 458 -16.83 -44.09 -8.54
N VAL A 459 -16.75 -43.53 -9.74
CA VAL A 459 -17.89 -43.02 -10.49
C VAL A 459 -18.26 -44.04 -11.56
N LYS A 460 -19.55 -44.36 -11.69
CA LYS A 460 -20.09 -45.24 -12.72
C LYS A 460 -20.88 -44.48 -13.77
#